data_AF-A0A4Y8CAI2-F1
#
_entry.id   AF-A0A4Y8CAI2-F1
#
_cell.length_a   1.000
_cell.length_b   1.000
_cell.length_c   1.000
_cell.angle_alpha   90.00
_cell.angle_beta   90.00
_cell.angle_gamma   90.00
#
_symmetry.space_group_name_H-M   'P 1'
#
loop_
_entity.id
_entity.type
_entity.pdbx_description
1 polymer ?
#
loop_
_entity_poly.entity_id
_entity_poly.type
_entity_poly.pdbx_seq_one_letter_code
_entity_poly.pdbx_strand_id
1 'polypeptide(L)'
;RLGIRAKDFENVDLNAIEGLHFHALCEESADALEAVLKVFKEKFGKWIGQMKWVNFGGGHHITKKGYDVEKLIALCKNFSDKYGVQVYLEPGEAVGWQTGNLVASVVDIIENEKQIAILDTSSEAHMPDTIIMPYTSEVLNARILATREN
;
A
#
# COMPACT_ATOMS: atom_id res chain seq x y z
N ARG A 1 -5.85 16.80 6.35
CA ARG A 1 -5.01 16.67 7.56
C ARG A 1 -3.61 16.16 7.23
N LEU A 2 -3.46 15.24 6.26
CA LEU A 2 -2.16 14.68 5.89
C LEU A 2 -1.56 15.51 4.75
N GLY A 3 -0.33 16.01 4.96
CA GLY A 3 0.40 16.81 3.99
C GLY A 3 -0.05 18.27 3.87
N ILE A 4 0.79 19.05 3.18
CA ILE A 4 0.58 20.46 2.86
C ILE A 4 0.20 20.55 1.38
N ARG A 5 -0.84 21.32 1.04
CA ARG A 5 -1.26 21.50 -0.36
C ARG A 5 -0.31 22.45 -1.08
N ALA A 6 -0.14 22.27 -2.39
CA ALA A 6 0.75 23.11 -3.22
C ALA A 6 0.53 24.63 -3.05
N LYS A 7 -0.72 25.09 -2.98
CA LYS A 7 -1.01 26.54 -2.81
C LYS A 7 -0.45 27.12 -1.50
N ASP A 8 -0.24 26.28 -0.49
CA ASP A 8 0.23 26.67 0.83
C ASP A 8 1.79 26.63 0.89
N PHE A 9 2.48 26.23 -0.20
CA PHE A 9 3.94 26.38 -0.37
C PHE A 9 4.35 27.74 -0.95
N GLU A 10 3.40 28.46 -1.56
CA GLU A 10 3.67 29.76 -2.16
C GLU A 10 4.18 30.74 -1.11
N ASN A 11 5.30 31.40 -1.39
CA ASN A 11 5.95 32.38 -0.52
C ASN A 11 6.44 31.83 0.83
N VAL A 12 6.52 30.51 0.99
CA VAL A 12 7.16 29.88 2.15
C VAL A 12 8.65 29.73 1.89
N ASP A 13 9.48 30.04 2.89
CA ASP A 13 10.91 29.77 2.82
C ASP A 13 11.17 28.26 2.98
N LEU A 14 11.72 27.64 1.92
CA LEU A 14 12.03 26.22 1.86
C LEU A 14 13.54 25.95 1.95
N ASN A 15 14.38 26.93 2.29
CA ASN A 15 15.85 26.78 2.30
C ASN A 15 16.34 25.69 3.26
N ALA A 16 15.61 25.44 4.35
CA ALA A 16 15.93 24.39 5.31
C ALA A 16 15.33 23.01 4.95
N ILE A 17 14.52 22.92 3.88
CA ILE A 17 13.83 21.70 3.49
C ILE A 17 14.63 20.99 2.41
N GLU A 18 15.07 19.77 2.73
CA GLU A 18 15.89 18.96 1.81
C GLU A 18 15.10 17.96 0.99
N GLY A 19 13.81 17.75 1.29
CA GLY A 19 13.02 16.79 0.54
C GLY A 19 11.52 16.94 0.66
N LEU A 20 10.84 16.30 -0.28
CA LEU A 20 9.39 16.23 -0.33
C LEU A 20 8.93 14.78 -0.15
N HIS A 21 7.76 14.62 0.44
CA HIS A 21 7.14 13.32 0.68
C HIS A 21 5.69 13.35 0.24
N PHE A 22 5.25 12.25 -0.37
CA PHE A 22 3.84 11.91 -0.45
C PHE A 22 3.64 10.44 -0.17
N HIS A 23 2.47 10.10 0.38
CA HIS A 23 1.99 8.74 0.51
C HIS A 23 0.52 8.75 0.09
N ALA A 24 0.22 8.12 -1.04
CA ALA A 24 -1.06 8.31 -1.74
C ALA A 24 -1.64 7.02 -2.33
N LEU A 25 -1.04 5.86 -2.04
CA LEU A 25 -1.41 4.57 -2.59
C LEU A 25 -1.66 3.56 -1.45
N CYS A 26 -2.50 2.57 -1.72
CA CYS A 26 -2.76 1.40 -0.86
C CYS A 26 -3.07 0.22 -1.79
N GLU A 27 -2.34 -0.89 -1.68
CA GLU A 27 -2.49 -2.08 -2.54
C GLU A 27 -2.51 -1.80 -4.06
N GLU A 28 -1.70 -0.84 -4.53
CA GLU A 28 -1.83 -0.29 -5.88
C GLU A 28 -0.68 -0.62 -6.82
N SER A 29 -0.96 -0.40 -8.11
CA SER A 29 -0.11 -0.70 -9.27
C SER A 29 0.95 0.37 -9.58
N ALA A 30 1.90 0.05 -10.46
CA ALA A 30 2.85 1.03 -11.00
C ALA A 30 2.14 2.10 -11.87
N ASP A 31 1.02 1.76 -12.52
CA ASP A 31 0.19 2.69 -13.28
C ASP A 31 -0.44 3.76 -12.37
N ALA A 32 -0.90 3.34 -11.18
CA ALA A 32 -1.40 4.27 -10.19
C ALA A 32 -0.31 5.23 -9.71
N LEU A 33 0.92 4.74 -9.46
CA LEU A 33 2.06 5.62 -9.16
C LEU A 33 2.34 6.61 -10.28
N GLU A 34 2.31 6.18 -11.55
CA GLU A 34 2.47 7.08 -12.69
C GLU A 34 1.43 8.21 -12.69
N ALA A 35 0.16 7.87 -12.43
CA ALA A 35 -0.91 8.84 -12.32
C ALA A 35 -0.68 9.83 -11.17
N VAL A 36 -0.26 9.35 -10.00
CA VAL A 36 0.09 10.22 -8.86
C VAL A 36 1.27 11.12 -9.19
N LEU A 37 2.33 10.59 -9.79
CA LEU A 37 3.52 11.36 -10.18
C LEU A 37 3.17 12.45 -11.20
N LYS A 38 2.25 12.19 -12.14
CA LYS A 38 1.78 13.22 -13.08
C LYS A 38 1.20 14.42 -12.32
N VAL A 39 0.29 14.18 -11.37
CA VAL A 39 -0.34 15.24 -10.57
C VAL A 39 0.66 15.89 -9.62
N PHE A 40 1.56 15.12 -9.00
CA PHE A 40 2.59 15.64 -8.12
C PHE A 40 3.55 16.58 -8.87
N LYS A 41 3.99 16.19 -10.08
CA LYS A 41 4.80 17.05 -10.95
C LYS A 41 4.06 18.31 -11.39
N GLU A 42 2.79 18.20 -11.76
CA GLU A 42 1.98 19.35 -12.17
C GLU A 42 1.83 20.38 -11.03
N LYS A 43 1.58 19.90 -9.81
CA LYS A 43 1.29 20.77 -8.67
C LYS A 43 2.52 21.26 -7.92
N PHE A 44 3.53 20.40 -7.76
CA PHE A 44 4.71 20.66 -6.93
C PHE A 44 5.99 20.82 -7.72
N GLY A 45 5.98 20.60 -9.03
CA GLY A 45 7.16 20.51 -9.89
C GLY A 45 8.18 21.63 -9.75
N LYS A 46 7.71 22.87 -9.50
CA LYS A 46 8.59 24.04 -9.35
C LYS A 46 9.47 24.03 -8.09
N TRP A 47 9.12 23.24 -7.07
CA TRP A 47 9.91 23.09 -5.85
C TRP A 47 10.74 21.80 -5.82
N ILE A 48 10.53 20.86 -6.76
CA ILE A 48 11.18 19.54 -6.69
C ILE A 48 12.69 19.66 -6.99
N GLY A 49 13.08 20.47 -7.99
CA GLY A 49 14.48 20.56 -8.43
C GLY A 49 15.46 21.21 -7.43
N GLN A 50 14.95 21.81 -6.34
CA GLN A 50 15.76 22.35 -5.24
C GLN A 50 15.91 21.36 -4.07
N MET A 51 15.28 20.19 -4.15
CA MET A 51 15.37 19.15 -3.11
C MET A 51 16.59 18.26 -3.33
N LYS A 52 17.05 17.60 -2.28
CA LYS A 52 18.03 16.51 -2.34
C LYS A 52 17.37 15.16 -2.56
N TRP A 53 16.14 14.98 -2.05
CA TRP A 53 15.44 13.71 -2.12
C TRP A 53 13.92 13.87 -2.25
N VAL A 54 13.26 12.85 -2.77
CA VAL A 54 11.80 12.72 -2.77
C VAL A 54 11.41 11.31 -2.38
N ASN A 55 10.47 11.18 -1.44
CA ASN A 55 9.93 9.89 -1.01
C ASN A 55 8.50 9.72 -1.57
N PHE A 56 8.28 8.64 -2.32
CA PHE A 56 6.99 8.33 -2.96
C PHE A 56 6.05 7.49 -2.10
N GLY A 57 6.37 7.30 -0.82
CA GLY A 57 5.50 6.60 0.10
C GLY A 57 5.50 5.10 -0.10
N GLY A 58 4.48 4.47 0.47
CA GLY A 58 4.20 3.04 0.38
C GLY A 58 2.99 2.77 -0.52
N GLY A 59 2.34 1.63 -0.30
CA GLY A 59 1.17 1.21 -1.09
C GLY A 59 1.49 0.65 -2.47
N HIS A 60 2.77 0.62 -2.85
CA HIS A 60 3.25 -0.05 -4.07
C HIS A 60 3.22 -1.55 -3.85
N HIS A 61 2.37 -2.28 -4.57
CA HIS A 61 2.17 -3.72 -4.37
C HIS A 61 3.25 -4.58 -5.08
N ILE A 62 4.52 -4.19 -4.91
CA ILE A 62 5.69 -4.61 -5.71
C ILE A 62 5.86 -6.12 -5.81
N THR A 63 5.62 -6.83 -4.71
CA THR A 63 5.85 -8.28 -4.58
C THR A 63 4.62 -9.11 -4.93
N LYS A 64 3.49 -8.47 -5.29
CA LYS A 64 2.32 -9.18 -5.81
C LYS A 64 2.63 -9.74 -7.20
N LYS A 65 2.21 -10.97 -7.45
CA LYS A 65 2.23 -11.55 -8.80
C LYS A 65 1.48 -10.64 -9.77
N GLY A 66 2.15 -10.27 -10.87
CA GLY A 66 1.59 -9.44 -11.93
C GLY A 66 1.86 -7.94 -11.78
N TYR A 67 2.53 -7.49 -10.72
CA TYR A 67 2.98 -6.11 -10.61
C TYR A 67 4.07 -5.79 -11.65
N ASP A 68 3.97 -4.64 -12.32
CA ASP A 68 4.95 -4.19 -13.32
C ASP A 68 6.17 -3.52 -12.65
N VAL A 69 7.13 -4.36 -12.27
CA VAL A 69 8.38 -3.93 -11.62
C VAL A 69 9.25 -3.09 -12.56
N GLU A 70 9.28 -3.41 -13.85
CA GLU A 70 10.09 -2.68 -14.84
C GLU A 70 9.60 -1.23 -14.98
N LYS A 71 8.28 -1.04 -15.03
CA LYS A 71 7.67 0.30 -15.04
C LYS A 71 7.97 1.07 -13.77
N LEU A 72 7.90 0.46 -12.59
CA LEU A 72 8.28 1.12 -11.33
C LEU A 72 9.74 1.60 -11.36
N ILE A 73 10.67 0.73 -11.77
CA ILE A 73 12.09 1.08 -11.89
C ILE A 73 12.27 2.26 -12.84
N ALA A 74 11.61 2.22 -14.01
CA ALA A 74 11.67 3.30 -14.99
C ALA A 74 11.10 4.62 -14.45
N LEU A 75 9.98 4.60 -13.74
CA LEU A 75 9.39 5.80 -13.11
C LEU A 75 10.34 6.41 -12.08
N CYS A 76 10.91 5.60 -11.19
CA CYS A 76 11.87 6.05 -10.18
C CYS A 76 13.13 6.63 -10.83
N LYS A 77 13.72 5.92 -11.80
CA LYS A 77 14.92 6.37 -12.51
C LYS A 77 14.67 7.67 -13.26
N ASN A 78 13.63 7.73 -14.07
CA ASN A 78 13.31 8.92 -14.86
C ASN A 78 13.02 10.14 -13.98
N PHE A 79 12.40 9.95 -12.81
CA PHE A 79 12.16 11.04 -11.88
C PHE A 79 13.45 11.51 -11.21
N SER A 80 14.28 10.57 -10.73
CA SER A 80 15.61 10.84 -10.17
C SER A 80 16.46 11.63 -11.17
N ASP A 81 16.58 11.15 -12.42
CA ASP A 81 17.38 11.78 -13.46
C ASP A 81 16.87 13.16 -13.85
N LYS A 82 15.54 13.33 -13.94
CA LYS A 82 14.92 14.61 -14.33
C LYS A 82 15.14 15.72 -13.31
N TYR A 83 15.07 15.41 -12.02
CA TYR A 83 15.12 16.41 -10.95
C TYR A 83 16.44 16.41 -10.17
N GLY A 84 17.33 15.43 -10.41
CA GLY A 84 18.61 15.31 -9.69
C GLY A 84 18.44 14.92 -8.22
N VAL A 85 17.40 14.15 -7.89
CA VAL A 85 17.02 13.83 -6.49
C VAL A 85 17.17 12.34 -6.19
N GLN A 86 17.55 12.00 -4.95
CA GLN A 86 17.45 10.63 -4.47
C GLN A 86 15.97 10.25 -4.28
N VAL A 87 15.53 9.19 -4.93
CA VAL A 87 14.18 8.63 -4.74
C VAL A 87 14.19 7.62 -3.60
N TYR A 88 13.22 7.73 -2.69
CA TYR A 88 12.92 6.75 -1.65
C TYR A 88 11.54 6.12 -1.88
N LEU A 89 11.43 4.82 -1.60
CA LEU A 89 10.17 4.09 -1.47
C LEU A 89 10.12 3.52 -0.05
N GLU A 90 8.94 3.47 0.56
CA GLU A 90 8.73 2.94 1.92
C GLU A 90 7.66 1.82 1.94
N PRO A 91 7.89 0.69 1.23
CA PRO A 91 6.94 -0.40 1.20
C PRO A 91 6.77 -1.05 2.58
N GLY A 92 5.53 -1.10 3.07
CA GLY A 92 5.14 -1.89 4.25
C GLY A 92 4.66 -3.27 3.84
N GLU A 93 3.42 -3.34 3.34
CA GLU A 93 2.77 -4.59 2.94
C GLU A 93 3.59 -5.42 1.96
N ALA A 94 4.20 -4.79 0.94
CA ALA A 94 4.99 -5.53 -0.05
C ALA A 94 6.19 -6.29 0.55
N VAL A 95 6.71 -5.87 1.73
CA VAL A 95 7.76 -6.64 2.42
C VAL A 95 7.19 -7.92 3.05
N GLY A 96 5.95 -7.88 3.58
CA GLY A 96 5.29 -9.01 4.24
C GLY A 96 4.25 -9.75 3.38
N TRP A 97 4.14 -9.42 2.10
CA TRP A 97 3.11 -9.97 1.23
C TRP A 97 3.29 -11.48 1.03
N GLN A 98 2.30 -12.26 1.47
CA GLN A 98 2.27 -13.73 1.36
C GLN A 98 3.51 -14.43 1.95
N THR A 99 4.14 -13.86 2.98
CA THR A 99 5.33 -14.45 3.61
C THR A 99 5.02 -15.39 4.77
N GLY A 100 3.78 -15.42 5.27
CA GLY A 100 3.38 -16.21 6.43
C GLY A 100 1.88 -16.44 6.52
N ASN A 101 1.49 -17.37 7.39
CA ASN A 101 0.10 -17.76 7.63
C ASN A 101 -0.18 -17.74 9.13
N LEU A 102 -1.44 -17.51 9.51
CA LEU A 102 -1.94 -17.78 10.85
C LEU A 102 -2.45 -19.24 10.91
N VAL A 103 -1.85 -20.06 11.77
CA VAL A 103 -2.25 -21.46 11.97
C VAL A 103 -3.06 -21.55 13.25
N ALA A 104 -4.20 -22.25 13.17
CA ALA A 104 -5.13 -22.48 14.28
C ALA A 104 -5.59 -23.94 14.28
N SER A 105 -6.12 -24.40 15.41
CA SER A 105 -6.69 -25.74 15.58
C SER A 105 -8.21 -25.65 15.69
N VAL A 106 -8.89 -26.69 15.20
CA VAL A 106 -10.31 -26.88 15.48
C VAL A 106 -10.47 -27.34 16.93
N VAL A 107 -11.18 -26.56 17.73
CA VAL A 107 -11.48 -26.84 19.14
C VAL A 107 -12.78 -27.63 19.25
N ASP A 108 -13.78 -27.27 18.46
CA ASP A 108 -15.08 -27.94 18.45
C ASP A 108 -15.74 -27.86 17.07
N ILE A 109 -16.64 -28.80 16.78
CA ILE A 109 -17.48 -28.82 15.58
C ILE A 109 -18.92 -28.98 16.01
N ILE A 110 -19.74 -27.98 15.70
CA ILE A 110 -21.17 -27.98 16.01
C ILE A 110 -22.00 -27.81 14.73
N GLU A 111 -23.29 -28.10 14.83
CA GLU A 111 -24.25 -27.90 13.74
C GLU A 111 -25.34 -26.91 14.17
N ASN A 112 -25.53 -25.87 13.37
CA ASN A 112 -26.69 -25.00 13.44
C ASN A 112 -27.01 -24.50 12.03
N GLU A 113 -27.89 -25.21 11.32
CA GLU A 113 -28.18 -25.11 9.88
C GLU A 113 -26.99 -25.46 8.97
N LYS A 114 -25.78 -25.03 9.35
CA LYS A 114 -24.50 -25.31 8.72
C LYS A 114 -23.58 -25.99 9.73
N GLN A 115 -22.59 -26.68 9.20
CA GLN A 115 -21.44 -27.16 9.96
C GLN A 115 -20.56 -25.95 10.35
N ILE A 116 -20.25 -25.82 11.63
CA ILE A 116 -19.49 -24.69 12.19
C ILE A 116 -18.30 -25.25 12.96
N ALA A 117 -17.08 -24.89 12.52
CA ALA A 117 -15.85 -25.18 13.25
C ALA A 117 -15.48 -23.98 14.13
N ILE A 118 -15.34 -24.22 15.43
CA ILE A 118 -14.83 -23.23 16.39
C ILE A 118 -13.32 -23.41 16.49
N LEU A 119 -12.57 -22.33 16.31
CA LEU A 119 -11.10 -22.35 16.29
C LEU A 119 -10.51 -21.76 17.57
N ASP A 120 -9.27 -22.11 17.88
CA ASP A 120 -8.47 -21.49 18.96
C ASP A 120 -7.87 -20.12 18.57
N THR A 121 -8.49 -19.43 17.60
CA THR A 121 -8.16 -18.09 17.16
C THR A 121 -9.40 -17.20 17.11
N SER A 122 -9.21 -15.88 17.05
CA SER A 122 -10.29 -14.89 17.01
C SER A 122 -10.01 -13.87 15.92
N SER A 123 -11.00 -13.64 15.05
CA SER A 123 -10.90 -12.64 13.97
C SER A 123 -10.62 -11.26 14.53
N GLU A 124 -11.36 -10.83 15.55
CA GLU A 124 -11.22 -9.51 16.16
C GLU A 124 -9.83 -9.30 16.80
N ALA A 125 -9.29 -10.32 17.47
CA ALA A 125 -8.03 -10.18 18.21
C ALA A 125 -6.78 -10.42 17.35
N HIS A 126 -6.84 -11.34 16.39
CA HIS A 126 -5.66 -11.82 15.66
C HIS A 126 -5.64 -11.44 14.18
N MET A 127 -6.79 -11.10 13.60
CA MET A 127 -6.93 -10.62 12.22
C MET A 127 -7.90 -9.44 12.16
N PRO A 128 -7.69 -8.36 12.95
CA PRO A 128 -8.68 -7.31 13.16
C PRO A 128 -9.15 -6.65 11.86
N ASP A 129 -8.27 -6.53 10.86
CA ASP A 129 -8.61 -5.92 9.57
C ASP A 129 -9.70 -6.69 8.82
N THR A 130 -9.87 -8.00 9.06
CA THR A 130 -10.99 -8.79 8.50
C THR A 130 -12.35 -8.31 8.99
N ILE A 131 -12.40 -7.64 10.14
CA ILE A 131 -13.61 -7.05 10.72
C ILE A 131 -13.70 -5.55 10.41
N ILE A 132 -12.60 -4.80 10.57
CA ILE A 132 -12.60 -3.34 10.42
C ILE A 132 -12.84 -2.93 8.96
N MET A 133 -12.26 -3.63 7.98
CA MET A 133 -12.32 -3.23 6.56
C MET A 133 -13.58 -3.65 5.80
N PRO A 134 -14.35 -4.66 6.22
CA PRO A 134 -14.04 -6.09 6.35
C PRO A 134 -13.54 -6.78 5.07
N TYR A 135 -12.87 -7.93 5.21
CA TYR A 135 -12.56 -8.87 4.12
C TYR A 135 -12.52 -10.31 4.65
N THR A 136 -12.58 -11.31 3.76
CA THR A 136 -12.49 -12.72 4.15
C THR A 136 -11.09 -13.26 3.85
N SER A 137 -10.34 -13.66 4.89
CA SER A 137 -9.07 -14.34 4.72
C SER A 137 -9.26 -15.69 4.01
N GLU A 138 -8.36 -16.01 3.09
CA GLU A 138 -8.33 -17.33 2.47
C GLU A 138 -7.92 -18.41 3.48
N VAL A 139 -8.61 -19.55 3.44
CA VAL A 139 -8.23 -20.74 4.21
C VAL A 139 -7.48 -21.67 3.27
N LEU A 140 -6.24 -22.01 3.61
CA LEU A 140 -5.38 -22.85 2.79
C LEU A 140 -6.04 -24.21 2.53
N ASN A 141 -6.04 -24.65 1.27
CA ASN A 141 -6.69 -25.88 0.79
C ASN A 141 -8.21 -25.95 0.98
N ALA A 142 -8.86 -24.85 1.35
CA ALA A 142 -10.31 -24.77 1.36
C ALA A 142 -10.85 -24.38 -0.02
N ARG A 143 -12.13 -24.69 -0.26
CA ARG A 143 -12.91 -24.15 -1.37
C ARG A 143 -14.13 -23.45 -0.83
N ILE A 144 -14.51 -22.35 -1.46
CA ILE A 144 -15.74 -21.64 -1.13
C ILE A 144 -16.91 -22.43 -1.71
N LEU A 145 -17.84 -22.85 -0.84
CA LEU A 145 -19.04 -23.60 -1.25
C LEU A 145 -20.25 -22.68 -1.51
N ALA A 146 -20.34 -21.56 -0.79
CA ALA A 146 -21.37 -20.53 -0.94
C ALA A 146 -20.81 -19.19 -0.41
N THR A 147 -21.24 -18.07 -0.98
CA THR A 147 -20.93 -16.72 -0.50
C THR A 147 -22.18 -16.10 0.10
N ARG A 148 -22.08 -14.92 0.74
CA ARG A 148 -23.28 -14.19 1.21
C ARG A 148 -24.18 -13.69 0.08
N GLU A 149 -23.69 -13.66 -1.16
CA GLU A 149 -24.40 -13.15 -2.33
C GLU A 149 -25.13 -14.25 -3.13
N ASN A 150 -24.85 -15.52 -2.84
CA ASN A 150 -25.50 -16.71 -3.42
C ASN A 150 -25.84 -17.73 -2.32
#